data_AF-A0A0T6BGM6-F1
#
_entry.id   AF-A0A0T6BGM6-F1
#
_cell.length_a   1.000
_cell.length_b   1.000
_cell.length_c   1.000
_cell.angle_alpha   90.00
_cell.angle_beta   90.00
_cell.angle_gamma   90.00
#
_symmetry.space_group_name_H-M   'P 1'
#
loop_
_entity.id
_entity.type
_entity.pdbx_description
1 polymer ?
#
loop_
_entity_poly.entity_id
_entity_poly.type
_entity_poly.pdbx_seq_one_letter_code
_entity_poly.pdbx_strand_id
1 'polypeptide(L)'
;MTLKKAPALRKCRFPMWISNNNHWHTLDYSFTYSFHHKNSTLRITNTSSLEMKIVCAQLKHTTRDESFAIFLTHFTTGCLSGYTCMSFYRRDSHVMEVQIGGHTKRQEDACTSLYFNRTSLPFTTLVS
;
A
#
# COMPACT_ATOMS: atom_id res chain seq x y z
N MET A 1 38.39 -3.27 1.60
CA MET A 1 36.99 -3.70 1.55
C MET A 1 36.17 -2.63 0.85
N THR A 2 35.76 -2.85 -0.40
CA THR A 2 34.91 -1.91 -1.14
C THR A 2 33.45 -2.32 -0.93
N LEU A 3 32.70 -1.48 -0.19
CA LEU A 3 31.26 -1.62 -0.03
C LEU A 3 30.60 -1.47 -1.40
N LYS A 4 30.15 -2.59 -1.98
CA LYS A 4 29.30 -2.56 -3.18
C LYS A 4 27.98 -1.91 -2.79
N LYS A 5 27.72 -0.72 -3.36
CA LYS A 5 26.42 -0.06 -3.28
C LYS A 5 25.38 -1.05 -3.82
N ALA A 6 24.40 -1.41 -2.99
CA ALA A 6 23.32 -2.29 -3.40
C ALA A 6 22.69 -1.74 -4.69
N PRO A 7 22.40 -2.59 -5.69
CA PRO A 7 21.77 -2.14 -6.92
C PRO A 7 20.51 -1.37 -6.55
N ALA A 8 20.36 -0.16 -7.09
CA ALA A 8 19.19 0.65 -6.85
C ALA A 8 17.97 -0.15 -7.34
N LEU A 9 17.21 -0.72 -6.41
CA LEU A 9 15.92 -1.34 -6.67
C LEU A 9 15.14 -0.40 -7.59
N ARG A 10 14.67 -0.92 -8.74
CA ARG A 10 13.77 -0.17 -9.62
C ARG A 10 12.69 0.43 -8.72
N LYS A 11 12.56 1.76 -8.71
CA LYS A 11 11.66 2.49 -7.80
C LYS A 11 10.28 1.83 -7.91
N CYS A 12 9.85 1.15 -6.84
CA CYS A 12 8.56 0.47 -6.85
C CYS A 12 7.45 1.51 -7.07
N ARG A 13 6.45 1.15 -7.88
CA ARG A 13 5.28 1.99 -8.16
C ARG A 13 4.01 1.16 -8.06
N PHE A 14 2.96 1.80 -7.62
CA PHE A 14 1.59 1.32 -7.74
C PHE A 14 1.21 1.28 -9.23
N PRO A 15 0.62 0.18 -9.69
CA PRO A 15 0.06 0.05 -11.03
C PRO A 15 -0.95 1.13 -11.36
N MET A 16 -1.09 1.43 -12.65
CA MET A 16 -1.99 2.47 -13.12
C MET A 16 -3.44 2.22 -12.71
N TRP A 17 -3.94 1.00 -12.71
CA TRP A 17 -5.33 0.74 -12.32
C TRP A 17 -5.65 1.12 -10.86
N ILE A 18 -4.65 1.18 -9.98
CA ILE A 18 -4.80 1.65 -8.59
C ILE A 18 -4.72 3.18 -8.54
N SER A 19 -3.75 3.75 -9.25
CA SER A 19 -3.41 5.18 -9.17
C SER A 19 -4.05 6.05 -10.26
N ASN A 20 -4.82 5.47 -11.19
CA ASN A 20 -5.44 6.19 -12.31
C ASN A 20 -6.34 7.31 -11.78
N ASN A 21 -7.04 6.98 -10.71
CA ASN A 21 -7.82 7.92 -9.93
C ASN A 21 -6.93 8.34 -8.75
N ASN A 22 -6.51 9.60 -8.76
CA ASN A 22 -5.54 10.09 -7.77
C ASN A 22 -6.09 10.14 -6.35
N HIS A 23 -7.42 10.07 -6.19
CA HIS A 23 -8.13 10.13 -4.92
C HIS A 23 -9.13 8.99 -4.85
N TRP A 24 -9.13 8.29 -3.73
CA TRP A 24 -10.10 7.28 -3.39
C TRP A 24 -10.60 7.53 -1.98
N HIS A 25 -11.83 7.13 -1.69
CA HIS A 25 -12.49 7.31 -0.40
C HIS A 25 -13.05 5.99 0.08
N THR A 26 -13.04 5.78 1.39
CA THR A 26 -13.85 4.71 1.98
C THR A 26 -15.33 5.02 1.78
N LEU A 27 -16.19 3.99 1.81
CA LEU A 27 -17.63 4.14 1.60
C LEU A 27 -18.31 5.11 2.59
N ASP A 28 -17.75 5.20 3.80
CA ASP A 28 -18.17 6.09 4.88
C ASP A 28 -17.44 7.45 4.86
N TYR A 29 -16.57 7.70 3.87
CA TYR A 29 -15.72 8.90 3.74
C TYR A 29 -14.81 9.18 4.94
N SER A 30 -14.62 8.22 5.84
CA SER A 30 -13.77 8.39 7.03
C SER A 30 -12.28 8.49 6.68
N PHE A 31 -11.86 7.89 5.55
CA PHE A 31 -10.50 7.96 5.05
C PHE A 31 -10.45 8.32 3.56
N THR A 32 -9.42 9.08 3.19
CA THR A 32 -9.06 9.43 1.82
C THR A 32 -7.68 8.88 1.49
N TYR A 33 -7.54 8.27 0.33
CA TYR A 33 -6.35 7.62 -0.20
C TYR A 33 -5.90 8.38 -1.43
N SER A 34 -4.77 9.08 -1.33
CA SER A 34 -4.24 9.94 -2.39
C SER A 34 -2.90 9.43 -2.92
N PHE A 35 -2.79 9.25 -4.24
CA PHE A 35 -1.57 8.79 -4.89
C PHE A 35 -0.70 9.97 -5.35
N HIS A 36 0.60 9.92 -5.04
CA HIS A 36 1.56 10.99 -5.29
C HIS A 36 2.91 10.45 -5.81
N HIS A 37 3.80 11.38 -6.17
CA HIS A 37 5.20 11.13 -6.53
C HIS A 37 5.38 10.08 -7.66
N LYS A 38 4.63 10.21 -8.76
CA LYS A 38 4.65 9.26 -9.89
C LYS A 38 4.25 7.84 -9.44
N ASN A 39 3.18 7.76 -8.66
CA ASN A 39 2.54 6.53 -8.18
C ASN A 39 3.47 5.70 -7.28
N SER A 40 4.45 6.29 -6.59
CA SER A 40 5.28 5.56 -5.62
C SER A 40 4.82 5.72 -4.19
N THR A 41 3.98 6.71 -3.93
CA THR A 41 3.56 7.10 -2.58
C THR A 41 2.04 7.17 -2.53
N LEU A 42 1.46 6.53 -1.52
CA LEU A 42 0.06 6.60 -1.14
C LEU A 42 -0.02 7.37 0.18
N ARG A 43 -0.89 8.36 0.26
CA ARG A 43 -1.19 9.12 1.47
C ARG A 43 -2.60 8.76 1.92
N ILE A 44 -2.74 8.29 3.16
CA ILE A 44 -4.03 7.98 3.77
C ILE A 44 -4.30 9.05 4.82
N THR A 45 -5.39 9.79 4.67
CA THR A 45 -5.82 10.84 5.62
C THR A 45 -7.20 10.54 6.16
N ASN A 46 -7.37 10.67 7.48
CA ASN A 46 -8.68 10.64 8.13
C ASN A 46 -9.29 12.04 8.20
N THR A 47 -10.61 12.14 8.45
CA THR A 47 -11.33 13.40 8.74
C THR A 47 -10.70 14.22 9.88
N SER A 48 -10.03 13.57 10.84
CA SER A 48 -9.31 14.22 11.94
C SER A 48 -7.92 14.76 11.55
N SER A 49 -7.60 14.82 10.25
CA SER A 49 -6.29 15.26 9.71
C SER A 49 -5.09 14.41 10.13
N LEU A 50 -5.32 13.21 10.69
CA LEU A 50 -4.27 12.22 10.86
C LEU A 50 -3.82 11.72 9.49
N GLU A 51 -2.51 11.77 9.25
CA GLU A 51 -1.90 11.39 7.98
C GLU A 51 -0.95 10.20 8.15
N MET A 52 -1.16 9.18 7.32
CA MET A 52 -0.28 8.04 7.15
C MET A 52 0.28 8.07 5.73
N LYS A 53 1.60 8.18 5.61
CA LYS A 53 2.32 8.13 4.35
C LYS A 53 2.83 6.71 4.11
N ILE A 54 2.55 6.19 2.93
CA ILE A 54 2.92 4.83 2.50
C ILE A 54 3.77 4.96 1.25
N VAL A 55 4.94 4.36 1.26
CA VAL A 55 5.87 4.35 0.12
C VAL A 55 6.03 2.91 -0.34
N CYS A 56 5.89 2.64 -1.65
CA CYS A 56 6.13 1.29 -2.14
C CYS A 56 7.62 0.91 -1.97
N ALA A 57 7.87 -0.19 -1.27
CA ALA A 57 9.20 -0.77 -1.16
C ALA A 57 9.40 -1.86 -2.22
N GLN A 58 8.44 -2.78 -2.35
CA GLN A 58 8.53 -3.91 -3.29
C GLN A 58 7.14 -4.42 -3.70
N LEU A 59 6.96 -4.72 -4.99
CA LEU A 59 5.85 -5.56 -5.47
C LEU A 59 6.15 -7.02 -5.14
N LYS A 60 5.36 -7.64 -4.27
CA LYS A 60 5.53 -9.03 -3.84
C LYS A 60 4.86 -10.00 -4.80
N HIS A 61 3.64 -9.68 -5.21
CA HIS A 61 2.84 -10.55 -6.07
C HIS A 61 1.86 -9.71 -6.88
N THR A 62 1.59 -10.11 -8.12
CA THR A 62 0.51 -9.56 -8.95
C THR A 62 -0.05 -10.67 -9.81
N THR A 63 -1.35 -10.61 -10.11
CA THR A 63 -1.94 -11.49 -11.11
C THR A 63 -1.58 -11.02 -12.53
N ARG A 64 -1.72 -11.93 -13.51
CA ARG A 64 -1.39 -11.65 -14.93
C ARG A 64 -2.31 -10.62 -15.56
N ASP A 65 -3.55 -10.58 -15.12
CA ASP A 65 -4.61 -9.64 -15.53
C ASP A 65 -4.56 -8.33 -14.72
N GLU A 66 -3.59 -8.18 -13.80
CA GLU A 66 -3.44 -7.04 -12.90
C GLU A 66 -4.70 -6.71 -12.08
N SER A 67 -5.59 -7.68 -11.86
CA SER A 67 -6.77 -7.51 -10.99
C SER A 67 -6.41 -7.56 -9.50
N PHE A 68 -5.23 -8.08 -9.17
CA PHE A 68 -4.78 -8.22 -7.79
C PHE A 68 -3.29 -7.95 -7.65
N ALA A 69 -2.89 -7.21 -6.62
CA ALA A 69 -1.49 -6.97 -6.31
C ALA A 69 -1.21 -6.88 -4.81
N ILE A 70 -0.10 -7.46 -4.36
CA ILE A 70 0.43 -7.40 -2.99
C ILE A 70 1.73 -6.61 -2.99
N PHE A 71 1.82 -5.64 -2.10
CA PHE A 71 3.00 -4.79 -1.90
C PHE A 71 3.54 -4.93 -0.49
N LEU A 72 4.86 -4.98 -0.40
CA LEU A 72 5.58 -4.56 0.79
C LEU A 72 5.75 -3.04 0.71
N THR A 73 5.32 -2.35 1.75
CA THR A 73 5.34 -0.89 1.82
C THR A 73 6.03 -0.41 3.08
N HIS A 74 6.64 0.76 3.01
CA HIS A 74 7.14 1.48 4.17
C HIS A 74 6.10 2.52 4.57
N PHE A 75 5.60 2.46 5.80
CA PHE A 75 4.66 3.45 6.32
C PHE A 75 5.34 4.45 7.23
N THR A 76 4.75 5.62 7.36
CA THR A 76 5.15 6.67 8.29
C THR A 76 3.91 7.42 8.76
N THR A 77 3.70 7.47 10.06
CA THR A 77 2.58 8.17 10.71
C THR A 77 3.14 8.96 11.89
N GLY A 78 3.17 10.29 11.79
CA GLY A 78 3.88 11.13 12.75
C GLY A 78 5.35 10.72 12.88
N CYS A 79 5.80 10.42 14.11
CA CYS A 79 7.17 9.97 14.39
C CYS A 79 7.38 8.45 14.23
N LEU A 80 6.32 7.69 13.97
CA LEU A 80 6.39 6.24 13.83
C LEU A 80 6.61 5.86 12.37
N SER A 81 7.56 4.95 12.13
CA SER A 81 7.81 4.40 10.80
C SER A 81 8.11 2.91 10.89
N GLY A 82 7.88 2.21 9.78
CA GLY A 82 8.08 0.76 9.68
C GLY A 82 7.59 0.23 8.35
N TYR A 83 7.30 -1.08 8.32
CA TYR A 83 6.84 -1.79 7.15
C TYR A 83 5.46 -2.40 7.40
N THR A 84 4.65 -2.43 6.34
CA THR A 84 3.37 -3.14 6.32
C THR A 84 3.15 -3.76 4.93
N CYS A 85 2.48 -4.90 4.91
CA CYS A 85 2.06 -5.54 3.67
C CYS A 85 0.64 -5.09 3.34
N MET A 86 0.41 -4.72 2.08
CA MET A 86 -0.90 -4.31 1.60
C MET A 86 -1.27 -5.14 0.38
N SER A 87 -2.55 -5.44 0.21
CA SER A 87 -3.06 -5.98 -1.03
C SER A 87 -4.22 -5.18 -1.58
N PHE A 88 -4.23 -5.00 -2.89
CA PHE A 88 -5.25 -4.29 -3.64
C PHE A 88 -5.96 -5.27 -4.57
N TYR A 89 -7.28 -5.16 -4.62
CA TYR A 89 -8.16 -5.95 -5.48
C TYR A 89 -8.96 -4.99 -6.35
N ARG A 90 -8.82 -5.11 -7.67
CA ARG A 90 -9.63 -4.38 -8.63
C ARG A 90 -11.01 -5.05 -8.70
N ARG A 91 -12.07 -4.31 -8.35
CA ARG A 91 -13.46 -4.79 -8.48
C ARG A 91 -14.13 -4.20 -9.71
N ASP A 92 -13.91 -2.91 -9.94
CA ASP A 92 -14.32 -2.17 -11.13
C ASP A 92 -13.25 -1.10 -11.45
N SER A 93 -13.46 -0.30 -12.50
CA SER A 93 -12.72 0.92 -12.78
C SER A 93 -12.74 1.96 -11.64
N HIS A 94 -13.86 2.10 -10.92
CA HIS A 94 -14.05 3.09 -9.84
C HIS A 94 -14.28 2.44 -8.47
N VAL A 95 -14.05 1.13 -8.36
CA VAL A 95 -14.22 0.38 -7.11
C VAL A 95 -13.03 -0.56 -6.92
N MET A 96 -12.35 -0.43 -5.79
CA MET A 96 -11.30 -1.36 -5.38
C MET A 96 -11.44 -1.73 -3.91
N GLU A 97 -10.79 -2.82 -3.52
CA GLU A 97 -10.68 -3.19 -2.11
C GLU A 97 -9.22 -3.24 -1.71
N VAL A 98 -8.95 -2.84 -0.47
CA VAL A 98 -7.62 -2.91 0.13
C VAL A 98 -7.67 -3.72 1.43
N GLN A 99 -6.64 -4.52 1.64
CA GLN A 99 -6.34 -5.12 2.95
C GLN A 99 -4.99 -4.60 3.40
N ILE A 100 -4.89 -4.18 4.67
CA ILE A 100 -3.68 -3.62 5.27
C ILE A 100 -3.28 -4.52 6.44
N GLY A 101 -2.06 -5.04 6.39
CA GLY A 101 -1.51 -5.88 7.45
C GLY A 101 -1.03 -5.08 8.67
N GLY A 102 -0.59 -5.82 9.68
CA GLY A 102 0.04 -5.27 10.87
C GLY A 102 1.36 -4.55 10.56
N HIS A 103 1.76 -3.68 11.47
CA HIS A 103 3.00 -2.90 11.37
C HIS A 103 4.17 -3.63 12.04
N THR A 104 5.32 -3.64 11.38
CA THR A 104 6.58 -4.19 11.93
C THR A 104 7.76 -3.28 11.58
N LYS A 105 8.84 -3.36 12.36
CA LYS A 105 10.08 -2.62 12.07
C LYS A 105 10.94 -3.29 10.99
N ARG A 106 10.70 -4.58 10.74
CA ARG A 106 11.49 -5.42 9.83
C ARG A 106 10.72 -5.69 8.54
N GLN A 107 11.38 -5.49 7.40
CA GLN A 107 10.73 -5.65 6.09
C GLN A 107 10.34 -7.09 5.78
N GLU A 108 11.13 -8.05 6.28
CA GLU A 108 10.98 -9.48 6.07
C GLU A 108 9.74 -10.03 6.78
N ASP A 109 9.37 -9.43 7.92
CA ASP A 109 8.25 -9.88 8.74
C ASP A 109 6.91 -9.38 8.22
N ALA A 110 6.87 -8.24 7.51
CA ALA A 110 5.63 -7.53 7.20
C ALA A 110 4.63 -8.35 6.39
N CYS A 111 5.10 -9.16 5.43
CA CYS A 111 4.27 -10.01 4.58
C CYS A 111 4.20 -11.47 5.05
N THR A 112 4.68 -11.79 6.26
CA THR A 112 4.49 -13.12 6.85
C THR A 112 3.05 -13.31 7.32
N SER A 113 2.61 -14.56 7.49
CA SER A 113 1.25 -14.86 7.95
C SER A 113 0.91 -14.27 9.32
N LEU A 114 1.92 -13.93 10.14
CA LEU A 114 1.73 -13.30 11.45
C LEU A 114 1.20 -11.86 11.32
N TYR A 115 1.71 -11.10 10.34
CA TYR A 115 1.34 -9.70 10.13
C TYR A 115 0.35 -9.53 8.97
N PHE A 116 0.33 -10.47 8.04
CA PHE A 116 -0.48 -10.40 6.83
C PHE A 116 -1.16 -11.73 6.52
N ASN A 117 -2.25 -11.99 7.23
CA ASN A 117 -3.14 -13.10 6.91
C ASN A 117 -4.36 -12.62 6.12
N ARG A 118 -4.34 -12.85 4.80
CA ARG A 118 -5.39 -12.42 3.86
C ARG A 118 -6.79 -12.92 4.20
N THR A 119 -6.92 -14.06 4.88
CA THR A 119 -8.25 -14.61 5.23
C THR A 119 -8.85 -13.97 6.47
N SER A 120 -8.04 -13.36 7.34
CA SER A 120 -8.50 -12.72 8.57
C SER A 120 -8.51 -11.20 8.51
N LEU A 121 -7.75 -10.59 7.59
CA LEU A 121 -7.72 -9.14 7.44
C LEU A 121 -9.01 -8.62 6.82
N PRO A 122 -9.59 -7.53 7.36
CA PRO A 122 -10.80 -6.94 6.79
C PRO A 122 -10.50 -6.33 5.42
N PHE A 123 -11.49 -6.39 4.54
CA PHE A 123 -11.49 -5.64 3.30
C PHE A 123 -12.05 -4.24 3.56
N THR A 124 -11.33 -3.24 3.10
CA THR A 124 -11.83 -1.87 3.04
C THR A 124 -12.13 -1.54 1.59
N THR A 125 -13.39 -1.26 1.27
CA THR A 125 -13.82 -0.85 -0.06
C THR A 125 -13.53 0.63 -0.26
N LEU A 126 -12.93 0.94 -1.40
CA LEU A 126 -12.55 2.27 -1.83
C LEU A 126 -13.26 2.60 -3.14
N VAL A 127 -13.79 3.82 -3.21
CA VAL A 127 -14.47 4.40 -4.39
C VAL A 127 -13.82 5.71 -4.77
N SER A 128 -13.78 6.01 -6.05
CA SER A 128 -13.15 7.23 -6.61
C SER A 128 -14.13 8.07 -7.40
#